data_AF-A0AAD6MZE1-F1
#
_entry.id   AF-A0AAD6MZE1-F1
#
_cell.length_a   1.000
_cell.length_b   1.000
_cell.length_c   1.000
_cell.angle_alpha   90.00
_cell.angle_beta   90.00
_cell.angle_gamma   90.00
#
_symmetry.space_group_name_H-M   'P 1'
#
loop_
_entity.id
_entity.type
_entity.pdbx_description
1 polymer ?
#
loop_
_entity_poly.entity_id
_entity_poly.type
_entity_poly.pdbx_seq_one_letter_code
_entity_poly.pdbx_strand_id
1 'polypeptide(L)'
;MPITGVYFIPAHPNNTQSAGVIVERLRSAYSDEDLSPAGRWSLEQKLMRDTPSLLPASANPSAGKPRYMQFLYLTHYPKQGFVYTSEPTEKPYHPPSATSPGSSNATPIPQGIAQAPTPSATSTQPLSQTQSQSSMGNSFTASTDVPPMLMTILPMQSYSMLFQHVVYACQPFWAHRLTVSVQQGVIYDVGDFRVRVGEVRQTYPVARSRGIVVEVEWRGPTLLDTLGSSQTGSGSGVSLGNGEQDADSGIDVDFAIEEADIDAEVAATAELIKEFWTRIGVPGAREAIMVPGFGKEVKERLRKVEGEADLYAGTDLARQYMEVLRFNR
;
A
#
# COMPACT_ATOMS: atom_id res chain seq x y z
N MET A 1 -12.49 12.95 1.07
CA MET A 1 -11.27 12.24 0.55
C MET A 1 -11.73 11.32 -0.55
N PRO A 2 -11.07 11.24 -1.72
CA PRO A 2 -11.50 10.31 -2.76
C PRO A 2 -11.32 8.85 -2.32
N ILE A 3 -12.43 8.13 -2.25
CA ILE A 3 -12.41 6.67 -2.07
C ILE A 3 -12.06 6.05 -3.42
N THR A 4 -11.12 5.12 -3.42
CA THR A 4 -10.45 4.61 -4.61
C THR A 4 -10.31 3.10 -4.59
N GLY A 5 -10.19 2.51 -5.78
CA GLY A 5 -9.79 1.12 -5.98
C GLY A 5 -8.84 1.00 -7.15
N VAL A 6 -7.76 0.21 -6.99
CA VAL A 6 -6.76 0.00 -8.05
C VAL A 6 -6.77 -1.46 -8.50
N TYR A 7 -6.88 -1.65 -9.82
CA TYR A 7 -6.89 -2.94 -10.49
C TYR A 7 -5.68 -3.08 -11.40
N PHE A 8 -5.02 -4.23 -11.40
CA PHE A 8 -3.88 -4.53 -12.28
C PHE A 8 -4.13 -5.79 -13.10
N ILE A 9 -4.11 -5.67 -14.42
CA ILE A 9 -4.29 -6.74 -15.39
C ILE A 9 -2.92 -7.17 -15.90
N PRO A 10 -2.38 -8.36 -15.53
CA PRO A 10 -1.06 -8.78 -15.96
C PRO A 10 -1.00 -9.03 -17.48
N ALA A 11 0.05 -8.56 -18.14
CA ALA A 11 0.32 -8.90 -19.54
C ALA A 11 0.75 -10.38 -19.62
N HIS A 12 0.00 -11.18 -20.38
CA HIS A 12 0.31 -12.60 -20.61
C HIS A 12 1.02 -12.76 -21.97
N PRO A 13 1.99 -13.68 -22.12
CA PRO A 13 2.68 -13.92 -23.40
C PRO A 13 1.74 -14.25 -24.56
N ASN A 14 0.63 -14.93 -24.24
CA ASN A 14 -0.36 -15.39 -25.23
C ASN A 14 -1.56 -14.43 -25.38
N ASN A 15 -1.67 -13.41 -24.51
CA ASN A 15 -2.73 -12.40 -24.57
C ASN A 15 -2.27 -11.12 -23.85
N THR A 16 -1.76 -10.17 -24.62
CA THR A 16 -1.51 -8.81 -24.12
C THR A 16 -2.73 -7.95 -24.43
N GLN A 17 -3.58 -7.76 -23.43
CA GLN A 17 -4.62 -6.72 -23.53
C GLN A 17 -3.94 -5.35 -23.66
N SER A 18 -4.47 -4.49 -24.53
CA SER A 18 -4.07 -3.09 -24.64
C SER A 18 -5.02 -2.20 -23.85
N ALA A 19 -4.57 -1.00 -23.45
CA ALA A 19 -5.43 -0.03 -22.77
C ALA A 19 -6.72 0.28 -23.58
N GLY A 20 -6.64 0.24 -24.92
CA GLY A 20 -7.81 0.43 -25.79
C GLY A 20 -8.92 -0.61 -25.61
N VAL A 21 -8.58 -1.88 -25.32
CA VAL A 21 -9.60 -2.92 -25.05
C VAL A 21 -10.36 -2.62 -23.75
N ILE A 22 -9.69 -2.07 -22.75
CA ILE A 22 -10.31 -1.67 -21.48
C ILE A 22 -11.22 -0.46 -21.68
N VAL A 23 -10.77 0.53 -22.44
CA VAL A 23 -11.56 1.72 -22.78
C VAL A 23 -12.81 1.35 -23.60
N GLU A 24 -12.72 0.40 -24.51
CA GLU A 24 -13.88 -0.05 -25.30
C GLU A 24 -14.88 -0.86 -24.47
N ARG A 25 -14.40 -1.67 -23.52
CA ARG A 25 -15.26 -2.33 -22.52
C ARG A 25 -15.93 -1.33 -21.60
N LEU A 26 -15.21 -0.30 -21.16
CA LEU A 26 -15.74 0.79 -20.35
C LEU A 26 -16.87 1.52 -21.08
N ARG A 27 -16.65 1.88 -22.36
CA ARG A 27 -17.69 2.45 -23.24
C ARG A 27 -18.90 1.52 -23.43
N SER A 28 -18.67 0.22 -23.59
CA SER A 28 -19.74 -0.77 -23.79
C SER A 28 -20.56 -1.02 -22.52
N ALA A 29 -19.91 -0.97 -21.35
CA ALA A 29 -20.55 -1.18 -20.05
C ALA A 29 -21.39 0.03 -19.59
N TYR A 30 -21.00 1.23 -19.99
CA TYR A 30 -21.60 2.51 -19.64
C TYR A 30 -21.98 3.29 -20.91
N SER A 31 -22.82 2.69 -21.76
CA SER A 31 -23.28 3.27 -23.03
C SER A 31 -24.07 4.57 -22.86
N ASP A 32 -24.66 4.75 -21.68
CA ASP A 32 -25.59 5.84 -21.38
C ASP A 32 -24.87 7.04 -20.71
N GLU A 33 -23.57 6.89 -20.42
CA GLU A 33 -22.71 7.89 -19.78
C GLU A 33 -21.69 8.48 -20.77
N ASP A 34 -21.46 9.80 -20.71
CA ASP A 34 -20.51 10.49 -21.57
C ASP A 34 -19.04 10.19 -21.19
N LEU A 35 -18.45 9.17 -21.82
CA LEU A 35 -17.05 8.77 -21.63
C LEU A 35 -16.06 9.80 -22.19
N SER A 36 -15.85 10.89 -21.45
CA SER A 36 -15.03 12.03 -21.87
C SER A 36 -13.56 11.90 -21.40
N PRO A 37 -12.55 12.12 -22.28
CA PRO A 37 -11.14 12.11 -21.87
C PRO A 37 -10.77 13.38 -21.09
N ALA A 38 -10.77 13.30 -19.75
CA ALA A 38 -10.50 14.42 -18.85
C ALA A 38 -9.00 14.83 -18.76
N GLY A 39 -8.06 13.97 -19.18
CA GLY A 39 -6.64 14.35 -19.15
C GLY A 39 -5.61 13.23 -19.34
N ARG A 40 -4.43 13.45 -18.77
CA ARG A 40 -3.29 12.51 -18.76
C ARG A 40 -2.70 12.39 -17.36
N TRP A 41 -2.11 11.24 -17.07
CA TRP A 41 -1.44 10.97 -15.80
C TRP A 41 -0.24 10.03 -15.99
N SER A 42 0.68 10.05 -15.04
CA SER A 42 1.78 9.09 -14.97
C SER A 42 2.06 8.66 -13.54
N LEU A 43 2.67 7.48 -13.39
CA LEU A 43 3.18 6.97 -12.12
C LEU A 43 4.59 6.42 -12.31
N GLU A 44 5.40 6.46 -11.26
CA GLU A 44 6.66 5.72 -11.17
C GLU A 44 6.74 5.01 -9.83
N GLN A 45 7.03 3.71 -9.84
CA GLN A 45 7.27 2.91 -8.64
C GLN A 45 8.64 2.24 -8.73
N LYS A 46 9.46 2.39 -7.69
CA LYS A 46 10.78 1.76 -7.54
C LYS A 46 10.77 0.80 -6.36
N LEU A 47 11.31 -0.41 -6.55
CA LEU A 47 11.45 -1.42 -5.51
C LEU A 47 12.92 -1.61 -5.14
N MET A 48 13.24 -1.35 -3.88
CA MET A 48 14.47 -1.78 -3.23
C MET A 48 14.19 -3.05 -2.42
N ARG A 49 15.13 -4.00 -2.45
CA ARG A 49 15.17 -5.17 -1.58
C ARG A 49 16.47 -5.14 -0.80
N ASP A 50 16.45 -5.59 0.45
CA ASP A 50 17.68 -5.70 1.22
C ASP A 50 18.69 -6.68 0.59
N THR A 51 19.96 -6.42 0.86
CA THR A 51 21.06 -7.32 0.53
C THR A 51 21.20 -8.32 1.68
N PRO A 52 21.06 -9.64 1.43
CA PRO A 52 21.20 -10.64 2.49
C PRO A 52 22.62 -10.62 3.08
N SER A 53 22.73 -10.89 4.39
CA SER A 53 24.02 -10.96 5.07
C SER A 53 24.90 -12.06 4.47
N LEU A 54 26.21 -11.79 4.38
CA LEU A 54 27.23 -12.77 3.99
C LEU A 54 27.62 -13.72 5.14
N LEU A 55 27.11 -13.48 6.35
CA LEU A 55 27.31 -14.36 7.50
C LEU A 55 26.49 -15.65 7.33
N PRO A 56 27.02 -16.82 7.74
CA PRO A 56 26.26 -18.07 7.69
C PRO A 56 25.01 -17.95 8.56
N ALA A 57 23.92 -18.64 8.18
CA ALA A 57 22.64 -18.58 8.89
C ALA A 57 22.71 -18.97 10.38
N SER A 58 23.72 -19.74 10.79
CA SER A 58 24.01 -20.05 12.20
C SER A 58 24.53 -18.86 13.01
N ALA A 59 25.14 -17.87 12.37
CA ALA A 59 25.65 -16.65 12.98
C ALA A 59 24.65 -15.48 12.92
N ASN A 60 23.57 -15.61 12.14
CA ASN A 60 22.47 -14.66 12.19
C ASN A 60 21.09 -15.35 12.10
N PRO A 61 20.40 -15.60 13.23
CA PRO A 61 19.04 -16.13 13.22
C PRO A 61 18.01 -15.17 12.61
N SER A 62 18.33 -13.87 12.45
CA SER A 62 17.52 -12.92 11.67
C SER A 62 17.89 -12.85 10.18
N ALA A 63 18.55 -13.88 9.63
CA ALA A 63 18.58 -14.15 8.19
C ALA A 63 17.18 -14.55 7.61
N GLY A 64 16.10 -14.21 8.31
CA GLY A 64 14.72 -14.50 7.95
C GLY A 64 14.05 -13.35 7.21
N LYS A 65 13.29 -13.70 6.16
CA LYS A 65 12.40 -12.87 5.32
C LYS A 65 13.03 -11.58 4.73
N PRO A 66 13.18 -11.48 3.39
CA PRO A 66 13.75 -10.28 2.76
C PRO A 66 12.91 -9.04 3.04
N ARG A 67 13.58 -7.94 3.37
CA ARG A 67 12.97 -6.63 3.59
C ARG A 67 12.84 -5.86 2.29
N TYR A 68 11.81 -5.02 2.23
CA TYR A 68 11.46 -4.27 1.04
C TYR A 68 11.21 -2.81 1.38
N MET A 69 11.67 -1.92 0.49
CA MET A 69 11.38 -0.49 0.52
C MET A 69 10.86 -0.11 -0.87
N GLN A 70 9.63 0.38 -0.93
CA GLN A 70 8.98 0.84 -2.15
C GLN A 70 8.95 2.36 -2.16
N PHE A 71 9.29 2.96 -3.29
CA PHE A 71 9.09 4.38 -3.56
C PHE A 71 7.99 4.50 -4.63
N LEU A 72 7.03 5.41 -4.47
CA LEU A 72 5.98 5.69 -5.46
C LEU A 72 5.85 7.20 -5.68
N TYR A 73 5.70 7.57 -6.94
CA TYR A 73 5.37 8.91 -7.42
C TYR A 73 4.07 8.83 -8.23
N LEU A 74 3.17 9.81 -8.02
CA LEU A 74 1.88 9.95 -8.71
C LEU A 74 1.74 11.40 -9.20
N THR A 75 1.51 11.64 -10.49
CA THR A 75 1.44 13.03 -11.01
C THR A 75 0.31 13.86 -10.45
N HIS A 76 -0.78 13.23 -9.98
CA HIS A 76 -1.91 13.92 -9.37
C HIS A 76 -1.69 14.24 -7.88
N TYR A 77 -0.54 13.83 -7.30
CA TYR A 77 -0.03 14.29 -6.01
C TYR A 77 1.39 14.89 -6.17
N PRO A 78 1.58 15.94 -6.99
CA PRO A 78 2.91 16.36 -7.47
C PRO A 78 3.82 16.96 -6.38
N LYS A 79 3.29 17.28 -5.20
CA LYS A 79 4.05 17.82 -4.06
C LYS A 79 4.68 16.71 -3.19
N GLN A 80 4.21 15.46 -3.30
CA GLN A 80 4.47 14.39 -2.34
C GLN A 80 4.97 13.11 -3.03
N GLY A 81 5.94 12.46 -2.42
CA GLY A 81 6.38 11.11 -2.77
C GLY A 81 6.13 10.16 -1.62
N PHE A 82 5.72 8.93 -1.94
CA PHE A 82 5.33 7.92 -0.94
C PHE A 82 6.42 6.87 -0.80
N VAL A 83 6.74 6.48 0.43
CA VAL A 83 7.73 5.45 0.75
C VAL A 83 7.10 4.42 1.68
N TYR A 84 7.23 3.14 1.36
CA TYR A 84 6.61 2.05 2.12
C TYR A 84 7.66 0.97 2.45
N THR A 85 7.98 0.84 3.72
CA THR A 85 9.04 -0.03 4.25
C THR A 85 8.45 -1.20 5.03
N SER A 86 9.09 -2.37 4.97
CA SER A 86 8.77 -3.47 5.88
C SER A 86 9.28 -3.16 7.28
N GLU A 87 8.44 -3.31 8.30
CA GLU A 87 8.85 -3.10 9.69
C GLU A 87 9.99 -4.05 10.10
N PRO A 88 10.91 -3.60 10.98
CA PRO A 88 11.91 -4.47 11.58
C PRO A 88 11.24 -5.62 12.35
N THR A 89 11.60 -6.86 12.02
CA THR A 89 11.09 -8.05 12.73
C THR A 89 11.72 -8.19 14.14
N GLU A 90 12.79 -7.45 14.42
CA GLU A 90 13.45 -7.42 15.71
C GLU A 90 12.82 -6.34 16.60
N LYS A 91 12.13 -6.76 17.68
CA LYS A 91 11.94 -5.89 18.84
C LYS A 91 13.33 -5.50 19.37
N PRO A 92 13.61 -4.22 19.68
CA PRO A 92 14.86 -3.84 20.32
C PRO A 92 15.04 -4.64 21.62
N TYR A 93 16.02 -5.54 21.64
CA TYR A 93 16.42 -6.20 22.87
C TYR A 93 17.14 -5.15 23.73
N HIS A 94 16.39 -4.50 24.60
CA HIS A 94 16.99 -3.78 25.73
C HIS A 94 17.57 -4.84 26.67
N PRO A 95 18.91 -5.02 26.76
CA PRO A 95 19.45 -5.85 27.83
C PRO A 95 19.03 -5.20 29.16
N PRO A 96 18.46 -5.95 30.11
CA PRO A 96 18.14 -5.39 31.41
C PRO A 96 19.44 -4.90 32.06
N SER A 97 19.43 -3.63 32.48
CA SER A 97 20.57 -2.97 33.13
C SER A 97 21.10 -3.85 34.26
N ALA A 98 22.39 -4.21 34.18
CA ALA A 98 22.98 -5.20 35.08
C ALA A 98 23.06 -4.67 36.53
N THR A 99 22.10 -5.06 37.36
CA THR A 99 22.24 -5.04 38.83
C THR A 99 22.94 -6.31 39.29
N SER A 100 24.20 -6.18 39.71
CA SER A 100 24.98 -7.21 40.40
C SER A 100 24.23 -7.74 41.65
N PRO A 101 24.44 -9.01 42.02
CA PRO A 101 25.39 -9.25 43.13
C PRO A 101 26.18 -10.57 43.10
N GLY A 102 27.33 -10.58 43.79
CA GLY A 102 27.59 -11.63 44.81
C GLY A 102 28.25 -12.97 44.42
N SER A 103 29.54 -12.94 44.09
CA SER A 103 30.59 -13.84 44.63
C SER A 103 30.28 -15.30 45.06
N SER A 104 30.82 -16.28 44.31
CA SER A 104 31.73 -17.37 44.77
C SER A 104 32.00 -18.34 43.60
N ASN A 105 33.17 -18.39 42.97
CA ASN A 105 34.52 -18.79 43.41
C ASN A 105 34.69 -20.32 43.64
N ALA A 106 35.00 -21.08 42.58
CA ALA A 106 35.85 -22.28 42.62
C ALA A 106 36.16 -22.83 41.21
N THR A 107 37.41 -22.71 40.77
CA THR A 107 38.01 -23.57 39.70
C THR A 107 38.47 -24.90 40.31
N PRO A 108 38.52 -26.01 39.55
CA PRO A 108 39.81 -26.38 38.96
C PRO A 108 39.75 -27.11 37.59
N ILE A 109 40.93 -27.22 36.97
CA ILE A 109 41.30 -27.92 35.73
C ILE A 109 42.69 -28.57 36.02
N PRO A 110 43.31 -29.48 35.20
CA PRO A 110 42.85 -30.57 34.31
C PRO A 110 43.40 -31.96 34.71
N GLN A 111 42.89 -33.05 34.10
CA GLN A 111 43.73 -34.19 33.64
C GLN A 111 43.19 -34.78 32.32
N GLY A 112 44.08 -35.23 31.43
CA GLY A 112 43.74 -36.00 30.21
C GLY A 112 43.40 -37.48 30.54
N ILE A 113 43.24 -38.41 29.60
CA ILE A 113 43.76 -38.58 28.22
C ILE A 113 42.78 -39.54 27.48
N ALA A 114 42.56 -39.41 26.15
CA ALA A 114 42.58 -40.53 25.16
C ALA A 114 41.77 -40.30 23.85
N GLN A 115 42.49 -40.47 22.74
CA GLN A 115 42.11 -41.17 21.49
C GLN A 115 40.96 -40.66 20.57
N ALA A 116 41.32 -40.58 19.29
CA ALA A 116 40.46 -40.57 18.10
C ALA A 116 40.78 -41.84 17.26
N PRO A 117 40.41 -42.00 15.98
CA PRO A 117 39.25 -41.52 15.19
C PRO A 117 38.55 -42.70 14.43
N THR A 118 37.69 -42.35 13.44
CA THR A 118 37.41 -43.02 12.13
C THR A 118 35.96 -43.49 11.84
N PRO A 119 35.52 -43.50 10.55
CA PRO A 119 34.10 -43.38 10.16
C PRO A 119 33.54 -44.58 9.36
N SER A 120 32.24 -44.57 9.02
CA SER A 120 31.67 -45.36 7.90
C SER A 120 30.28 -44.89 7.40
N ALA A 121 30.15 -44.86 6.07
CA ALA A 121 29.01 -45.20 5.18
C ALA A 121 27.60 -44.58 5.41
N THR A 122 26.91 -43.90 4.46
CA THR A 122 26.65 -44.09 3.02
C THR A 122 25.47 -45.04 2.67
N SER A 123 24.28 -44.45 2.45
CA SER A 123 23.16 -44.85 1.56
C SER A 123 22.17 -43.65 1.49
N THR A 124 21.42 -43.27 0.43
CA THR A 124 21.28 -43.68 -0.99
C THR A 124 20.04 -44.52 -1.40
N GLN A 125 18.92 -43.83 -1.67
CA GLN A 125 17.82 -44.16 -2.63
C GLN A 125 16.83 -45.34 -2.38
N PRO A 126 15.67 -45.42 -3.09
CA PRO A 126 14.82 -44.37 -3.72
C PRO A 126 13.26 -44.58 -3.61
N LEU A 127 12.49 -43.58 -4.14
CA LEU A 127 11.16 -43.62 -4.80
C LEU A 127 9.93 -44.38 -4.23
N SER A 128 8.78 -43.67 -4.12
CA SER A 128 7.51 -44.04 -4.81
C SER A 128 6.39 -42.97 -4.74
N GLN A 129 5.46 -43.04 -5.70
CA GLN A 129 4.28 -42.21 -6.02
C GLN A 129 3.21 -42.16 -4.87
N THR A 130 2.16 -41.32 -4.86
CA THR A 130 1.03 -41.26 -5.83
C THR A 130 0.12 -40.03 -5.65
N GLN A 131 -0.68 -39.71 -6.67
CA GLN A 131 -1.67 -38.64 -6.77
C GLN A 131 -2.92 -38.84 -5.89
N SER A 132 -3.59 -37.74 -5.53
CA SER A 132 -5.07 -37.68 -5.47
C SER A 132 -5.56 -36.25 -5.69
N GLN A 133 -6.53 -36.08 -6.59
CA GLN A 133 -7.19 -34.81 -6.90
C GLN A 133 -8.27 -34.49 -5.84
N SER A 134 -8.42 -33.21 -5.47
CA SER A 134 -9.71 -32.67 -5.05
C SER A 134 -9.80 -31.17 -5.34
N SER A 135 -10.87 -30.79 -6.02
CA SER A 135 -11.20 -29.41 -6.37
C SER A 135 -11.87 -28.68 -5.21
N MET A 136 -11.36 -27.51 -4.81
CA MET A 136 -12.14 -26.46 -4.13
C MET A 136 -11.65 -25.07 -4.58
N GLY A 137 -12.55 -24.09 -4.57
CA GLY A 137 -12.32 -22.77 -5.17
C GLY A 137 -11.35 -21.89 -4.37
N ASN A 138 -10.57 -21.08 -5.09
CA ASN A 138 -9.69 -20.06 -4.50
C ASN A 138 -10.50 -18.85 -3.99
N SER A 139 -11.16 -19.00 -2.85
CA SER A 139 -11.42 -17.87 -1.96
C SER A 139 -10.09 -17.48 -1.31
N PHE A 140 -9.44 -16.43 -1.81
CA PHE A 140 -8.21 -15.88 -1.23
C PHE A 140 -8.52 -15.17 0.09
N THR A 141 -8.64 -15.93 1.18
CA THR A 141 -8.50 -15.36 2.52
C THR A 141 -7.05 -14.89 2.70
N ALA A 142 -6.87 -13.63 3.11
CA ALA A 142 -5.55 -13.02 3.22
C ALA A 142 -4.72 -13.76 4.28
N SER A 143 -3.62 -14.38 3.87
CA SER A 143 -2.67 -15.01 4.81
C SER A 143 -1.95 -13.95 5.64
N THR A 144 -2.22 -13.91 6.94
CA THR A 144 -1.71 -12.94 7.93
C THR A 144 -0.23 -13.12 8.28
N ASP A 145 0.64 -13.24 7.27
CA ASP A 145 2.10 -13.46 7.43
C ASP A 145 2.95 -12.45 6.61
N VAL A 146 2.32 -11.34 6.21
CA VAL A 146 3.01 -10.16 5.69
C VAL A 146 3.47 -9.32 6.89
N PRO A 147 4.78 -9.03 7.04
CA PRO A 147 5.23 -8.12 8.10
C PRO A 147 4.54 -6.76 7.90
N PRO A 148 4.06 -6.12 8.98
CA PRO A 148 3.43 -4.81 8.89
C PRO A 148 4.38 -3.86 8.14
N MET A 149 3.80 -3.05 7.25
CA MET A 149 4.57 -2.12 6.44
C MET A 149 4.19 -0.70 6.81
N LEU A 150 5.20 0.12 7.04
CA LEU A 150 5.07 1.52 7.46
C LEU A 150 5.09 2.43 6.24
N MET A 151 4.07 3.28 6.13
CA MET A 151 3.96 4.31 5.09
C MET A 151 4.57 5.62 5.60
N THR A 152 5.35 6.28 4.75
CA THR A 152 5.97 7.57 5.00
C THR A 152 5.75 8.46 3.79
N ILE A 153 5.29 9.68 4.04
CA ILE A 153 5.04 10.70 3.01
C ILE A 153 6.18 11.70 3.10
N LEU A 154 6.75 12.06 1.95
CA LEU A 154 7.90 12.96 1.86
C LEU A 154 7.58 14.10 0.89
N PRO A 155 8.02 15.34 1.16
CA PRO A 155 8.09 16.38 0.14
C PRO A 155 8.90 15.90 -1.06
N MET A 156 8.51 16.30 -2.27
CA MET A 156 9.12 15.80 -3.54
C MET A 156 10.65 15.89 -3.60
N GLN A 157 11.21 16.98 -3.04
CA GLN A 157 12.65 17.18 -2.96
C GLN A 157 13.33 16.12 -2.07
N SER A 158 12.76 15.84 -0.90
CA SER A 158 13.23 14.83 0.03
C SER A 158 13.09 13.41 -0.53
N TYR A 159 12.00 13.11 -1.24
CA TYR A 159 11.78 11.83 -1.91
C TYR A 159 12.92 11.50 -2.91
N SER A 160 13.25 12.47 -3.77
CA SER A 160 14.28 12.30 -4.81
C SER A 160 15.67 12.13 -4.19
N MET A 161 16.00 12.96 -3.19
CA MET A 161 17.26 12.89 -2.46
C MET A 161 17.40 11.59 -1.66
N LEU A 162 16.33 11.11 -1.02
CA LEU A 162 16.34 9.84 -0.28
C LEU A 162 16.60 8.66 -1.22
N PHE A 163 15.89 8.57 -2.36
CA PHE A 163 16.12 7.51 -3.33
C PHE A 163 17.58 7.51 -3.82
N GLN A 164 18.14 8.69 -4.12
CA GLN A 164 19.55 8.83 -4.52
C GLN A 164 20.51 8.34 -3.41
N HIS A 165 20.28 8.70 -2.15
CA HIS A 165 21.09 8.22 -1.02
C HIS A 165 21.00 6.70 -0.85
N VAL A 166 19.79 6.12 -0.92
CA VAL A 166 19.63 4.67 -0.77
C VAL A 166 20.32 3.91 -1.91
N VAL A 167 20.26 4.40 -3.14
CA VAL A 167 20.88 3.76 -4.32
C VAL A 167 22.41 3.87 -4.32
N TYR A 168 22.99 5.00 -3.93
CA TYR A 168 24.44 5.22 -4.02
C TYR A 168 25.20 5.01 -2.70
N ALA A 169 24.69 5.52 -1.58
CA ALA A 169 25.35 5.42 -0.28
C ALA A 169 24.95 4.15 0.49
N CYS A 170 23.71 3.69 0.35
CA CYS A 170 23.22 2.48 1.02
C CYS A 170 23.21 1.22 0.15
N GLN A 171 23.85 1.26 -1.02
CA GLN A 171 23.94 0.12 -1.97
C GLN A 171 24.34 -1.22 -1.31
N PRO A 172 25.30 -1.27 -0.35
CA PRO A 172 25.65 -2.54 0.31
C PRO A 172 24.49 -3.18 1.08
N PHE A 173 23.53 -2.37 1.55
CA PHE A 173 22.37 -2.81 2.33
C PHE A 173 21.09 -2.92 1.50
N TRP A 174 20.96 -2.15 0.42
CA TRP A 174 19.77 -2.04 -0.40
C TRP A 174 20.09 -2.15 -1.90
N ALA A 175 19.58 -3.21 -2.52
CA ALA A 175 19.67 -3.42 -3.95
C ALA A 175 18.41 -2.92 -4.68
N HIS A 176 18.56 -2.04 -5.66
CA HIS A 176 17.49 -1.66 -6.58
C HIS A 176 17.13 -2.86 -7.46
N ARG A 177 15.86 -3.30 -7.41
CA ARG A 177 15.39 -4.53 -8.09
C ARG A 177 14.48 -4.27 -9.28
N LEU A 178 13.68 -3.22 -9.24
CA LEU A 178 12.63 -2.98 -10.22
C LEU A 178 12.28 -1.50 -10.28
N THR A 179 12.09 -0.97 -11.49
CA THR A 179 11.28 0.23 -11.71
C THR A 179 10.16 -0.12 -12.67
N VAL A 180 8.93 0.22 -12.31
CA VAL A 180 7.77 0.25 -13.23
C VAL A 180 7.22 1.66 -13.33
N SER A 181 6.64 1.98 -14.47
CA SER A 181 5.99 3.27 -14.70
C SER A 181 4.80 3.14 -15.64
N VAL A 182 3.87 4.08 -15.50
CA VAL A 182 2.87 4.44 -16.50
C VAL A 182 3.30 5.81 -17.01
N GLN A 183 3.60 5.98 -18.29
CA GLN A 183 4.08 7.27 -18.83
C GLN A 183 3.00 8.10 -19.54
N GLN A 184 2.01 7.43 -20.12
CA GLN A 184 0.94 8.06 -20.93
C GLN A 184 -0.43 7.49 -20.53
N GLY A 185 -0.72 7.51 -19.23
CA GLY A 185 -2.04 7.15 -18.73
C GLY A 185 -3.09 8.18 -19.16
N VAL A 186 -4.32 7.74 -19.38
CA VAL A 186 -5.47 8.58 -19.73
C VAL A 186 -6.44 8.61 -18.56
N ILE A 187 -7.01 9.79 -18.31
CA ILE A 187 -8.10 9.99 -17.34
C ILE A 187 -9.41 10.08 -18.15
N TYR A 188 -10.43 9.37 -17.70
CA TYR A 188 -11.80 9.42 -18.20
C TYR A 188 -12.74 9.75 -17.05
N ASP A 189 -13.76 10.57 -17.29
CA ASP A 189 -14.87 10.76 -16.36
C ASP A 189 -16.10 9.98 -16.89
N VAL A 190 -16.83 9.31 -15.99
CA VAL A 190 -17.94 8.37 -16.28
C VAL A 190 -18.96 8.50 -15.15
N GLY A 191 -19.98 9.35 -15.32
CA GLY A 191 -20.90 9.72 -14.24
C GLY A 191 -20.16 10.17 -12.98
N ASP A 192 -20.50 9.57 -11.84
CA ASP A 192 -19.86 9.80 -10.54
C ASP A 192 -18.48 9.11 -10.35
N PHE A 193 -17.88 8.57 -11.42
CA PHE A 193 -16.58 7.91 -11.36
C PHE A 193 -15.53 8.61 -12.23
N ARG A 194 -14.31 8.71 -11.71
CA ARG A 194 -13.11 9.08 -12.49
C ARG A 194 -12.21 7.86 -12.65
N VAL A 195 -11.98 7.45 -13.89
CA VAL A 195 -11.22 6.25 -14.25
C VAL A 195 -9.88 6.63 -14.87
N ARG A 196 -8.79 6.16 -14.27
CA ARG A 196 -7.42 6.37 -14.75
C ARG A 196 -6.87 5.05 -15.32
N VAL A 197 -6.78 4.96 -16.64
CA VAL A 197 -6.26 3.77 -17.35
C VAL A 197 -4.82 4.02 -17.82
N GLY A 198 -3.91 3.07 -17.60
CA GLY A 198 -2.52 3.22 -18.02
C GLY A 198 -1.78 1.91 -18.28
N GLU A 199 -0.92 1.88 -19.31
CA GLU A 199 -0.01 0.75 -19.54
C GLU A 199 1.15 0.78 -18.54
N VAL A 200 1.31 -0.30 -17.77
CA VAL A 200 2.43 -0.49 -16.85
C VAL A 200 3.60 -1.12 -17.61
N ARG A 201 4.71 -0.38 -17.68
CA ARG A 201 5.96 -0.85 -18.26
C ARG A 201 7.05 -0.88 -17.21
N GLN A 202 7.76 -2.00 -17.13
CA GLN A 202 9.03 -2.06 -16.43
C GLN A 202 10.06 -1.30 -17.25
N THR A 203 10.81 -0.41 -16.62
CA THR A 203 11.92 0.36 -17.21
C THR A 203 13.29 -0.11 -16.70
N TYR A 204 13.34 -0.72 -15.51
CA TYR A 204 14.55 -1.29 -14.90
C TYR A 204 14.24 -2.66 -14.27
N PRO A 205 15.13 -3.67 -14.36
CA PRO A 205 16.45 -3.65 -15.01
C PRO A 205 16.41 -3.80 -16.54
N VAL A 206 15.33 -4.35 -17.08
CA VAL A 206 15.13 -4.55 -18.54
C VAL A 206 13.77 -4.00 -18.94
N ALA A 207 13.70 -3.27 -20.05
CA ALA A 207 12.43 -2.73 -20.55
C ALA A 207 11.47 -3.85 -20.96
N ARG A 208 10.26 -3.91 -20.38
CA ARG A 208 9.20 -4.85 -20.78
C ARG A 208 7.82 -4.36 -20.41
N SER A 209 6.81 -4.69 -21.22
CA SER A 209 5.41 -4.56 -20.78
C SER A 209 5.16 -5.46 -19.56
N ARG A 210 4.38 -4.96 -18.61
CA ARG A 210 3.96 -5.70 -17.41
C ARG A 210 2.46 -5.90 -17.34
N GLY A 211 1.66 -4.99 -17.87
CA GLY A 211 0.21 -5.08 -17.83
C GLY A 211 -0.48 -3.73 -18.03
N ILE A 212 -1.75 -3.67 -17.66
CA ILE A 212 -2.54 -2.44 -17.55
C ILE A 212 -2.85 -2.23 -16.08
N VAL A 213 -2.81 -0.98 -15.62
CA VAL A 213 -3.40 -0.56 -14.35
C VAL A 213 -4.62 0.31 -14.62
N VAL A 214 -5.67 0.12 -13.82
CA VAL A 214 -6.89 0.91 -13.81
C VAL A 214 -7.12 1.36 -12.38
N GLU A 215 -7.10 2.66 -12.13
CA GLU A 215 -7.57 3.24 -10.88
C GLU A 215 -8.99 3.79 -11.11
N VAL A 216 -9.90 3.46 -10.19
CA VAL A 216 -11.28 3.95 -10.17
C VAL A 216 -11.41 4.82 -8.92
N GLU A 217 -11.82 6.07 -9.11
CA GLU A 217 -12.01 7.08 -8.07
C GLU A 217 -13.50 7.44 -7.99
N TRP A 218 -14.11 7.31 -6.81
CA TRP A 218 -15.46 7.82 -6.56
C TRP A 218 -15.42 9.35 -6.47
N ARG A 219 -16.35 9.99 -7.19
CA ARG A 219 -16.51 11.45 -7.29
C ARG A 219 -17.90 11.95 -6.90
N GLY A 220 -18.84 11.04 -6.62
CA GLY A 220 -20.14 11.38 -6.04
C GLY A 220 -20.02 11.90 -4.60
N PRO A 221 -21.14 12.27 -3.96
CA PRO A 221 -21.16 12.88 -2.64
C PRO A 221 -20.46 12.02 -1.57
N THR A 222 -19.75 12.67 -0.64
CA THR A 222 -19.20 12.01 0.56
C THR A 222 -19.52 12.78 1.85
N LEU A 223 -19.69 12.08 2.98
CA LEU A 223 -19.89 12.65 4.32
C LEU A 223 -18.71 13.56 4.70
N LEU A 224 -17.51 13.18 4.25
CA LEU A 224 -16.27 13.94 4.40
C LEU A 224 -16.31 15.33 3.73
N ASP A 225 -17.06 15.51 2.64
CA ASP A 225 -17.20 16.82 1.99
C ASP A 225 -18.15 17.72 2.79
N THR A 226 -19.19 17.14 3.40
CA THR A 226 -20.11 17.83 4.32
C THR A 226 -19.35 18.40 5.52
N LEU A 227 -18.45 17.63 6.12
CA LEU A 227 -17.63 18.04 7.28
C LEU A 227 -16.72 19.26 6.97
N GLY A 228 -16.21 19.37 5.74
CA GLY A 228 -15.42 20.52 5.30
C GLY A 228 -16.25 21.79 5.11
N SER A 229 -17.55 21.65 4.81
CA SER A 229 -18.44 22.77 4.50
C SER A 229 -19.00 23.50 5.73
N SER A 230 -19.14 22.80 6.87
CA SER A 230 -19.66 23.40 8.12
C SER A 230 -18.65 24.34 8.79
N GLN A 231 -17.34 24.09 8.62
CA GLN A 231 -16.29 24.85 9.30
C GLN A 231 -16.13 26.31 8.83
N THR A 232 -16.60 26.65 7.62
CA THR A 232 -16.52 28.03 7.10
C THR A 232 -17.73 28.91 7.43
N GLY A 233 -18.75 28.39 8.15
CA GLY A 233 -19.97 29.12 8.47
C GLY A 233 -19.90 30.02 9.72
N SER A 234 -19.03 29.71 10.69
CA SER A 234 -18.97 30.42 11.96
C SER A 234 -18.06 31.67 11.88
N GLY A 235 -18.52 32.68 11.14
CA GLY A 235 -17.73 33.88 10.84
C GLY A 235 -18.49 35.13 10.41
N SER A 236 -19.83 35.15 10.46
CA SER A 236 -20.63 36.35 10.15
C SER A 236 -21.10 37.06 11.42
N GLY A 237 -20.14 37.59 12.18
CA GLY A 237 -20.40 38.45 13.33
C GLY A 237 -20.90 39.83 12.91
N VAL A 238 -22.18 39.93 12.50
CA VAL A 238 -22.87 41.21 12.32
C VAL A 238 -23.07 41.86 13.69
N SER A 239 -22.12 42.69 14.09
CA SER A 239 -22.30 43.56 15.25
C SER A 239 -23.23 44.72 14.88
N LEU A 240 -24.46 44.72 15.43
CA LEU A 240 -25.29 45.90 15.73
C LEU A 240 -26.61 45.44 16.38
N GLY A 241 -27.04 46.08 17.47
CA GLY A 241 -28.46 46.05 17.88
C GLY A 241 -28.81 45.25 19.14
N ASN A 242 -28.69 45.93 20.27
CA ASN A 242 -29.43 45.69 21.52
C ASN A 242 -30.92 45.31 21.31
N GLY A 243 -31.38 44.17 21.83
CA GLY A 243 -32.80 43.75 21.78
C GLY A 243 -33.04 42.45 22.56
N GLU A 244 -34.20 42.34 23.21
CA GLU A 244 -34.57 41.24 24.11
C GLU A 244 -35.18 40.04 23.38
N GLN A 245 -35.13 38.87 24.04
CA GLN A 245 -36.06 37.73 23.91
C GLN A 245 -36.47 37.30 22.49
N ASP A 246 -35.89 36.21 22.01
CA ASP A 246 -36.70 35.01 21.79
C ASP A 246 -35.86 33.73 21.95
N ALA A 247 -36.44 32.72 22.58
CA ALA A 247 -35.82 31.41 22.77
C ALA A 247 -36.04 30.53 21.53
N ASP A 248 -35.47 30.94 20.39
CA ASP A 248 -35.42 30.04 19.24
C ASP A 248 -34.47 28.88 19.54
N SER A 249 -34.96 27.67 19.31
CA SER A 249 -34.22 26.46 19.63
C SER A 249 -33.18 26.22 18.55
N GLY A 250 -32.02 26.84 18.74
CA GLY A 250 -30.78 26.46 18.09
C GLY A 250 -30.52 24.98 18.33
N ILE A 251 -31.02 24.14 17.43
CA ILE A 251 -30.53 22.78 17.25
C ILE A 251 -29.10 22.96 16.77
N ASP A 252 -28.16 22.95 17.71
CA ASP A 252 -26.83 22.43 17.46
C ASP A 252 -27.06 20.98 17.01
N VAL A 253 -27.20 20.82 15.69
CA VAL A 253 -27.04 19.54 15.02
C VAL A 253 -25.56 19.21 15.14
N ASP A 254 -25.23 18.66 16.32
CA ASP A 254 -23.96 18.04 16.61
C ASP A 254 -23.90 16.75 15.77
N PHE A 255 -23.68 16.94 14.47
CA PHE A 255 -23.31 15.90 13.51
C PHE A 255 -21.88 15.46 13.85
N ALA A 256 -21.71 14.88 15.04
CA ALA A 256 -20.53 14.18 15.47
C ALA A 256 -20.42 12.90 14.64
N ILE A 257 -19.92 13.04 13.39
CA ILE A 257 -19.66 11.93 12.48
C ILE A 257 -18.76 10.95 13.21
N GLU A 258 -19.28 9.75 13.50
CA GLU A 258 -18.52 8.76 14.24
C GLU A 258 -17.52 8.05 13.31
N GLU A 259 -16.48 7.45 13.90
CA GLU A 259 -15.54 6.60 13.15
C GLU A 259 -16.27 5.45 12.42
N ALA A 260 -17.39 4.98 12.99
CA ALA A 260 -18.26 3.95 12.41
C ALA A 260 -19.00 4.42 11.14
N ASP A 261 -19.42 5.70 11.07
CA ASP A 261 -20.09 6.25 9.89
C ASP A 261 -19.12 6.34 8.71
N ILE A 262 -17.88 6.77 8.98
CA ILE A 262 -16.80 6.80 7.98
C ILE A 262 -16.48 5.39 7.48
N ASP A 263 -16.40 4.40 8.37
CA ASP A 263 -16.16 3.00 7.98
C ASP A 263 -17.32 2.44 7.13
N ALA A 264 -18.57 2.78 7.46
CA ALA A 264 -19.75 2.36 6.71
C ALA A 264 -19.80 3.01 5.31
N GLU A 265 -19.52 4.31 5.20
CA GLU A 265 -19.39 5.02 3.92
C GLU A 265 -18.28 4.42 3.05
N VAL A 266 -17.10 4.19 3.64
CA VAL A 266 -15.95 3.60 2.94
C VAL A 266 -16.27 2.19 2.44
N ALA A 267 -16.95 1.38 3.25
CA ALA A 267 -17.39 0.05 2.84
C ALA A 267 -18.40 0.10 1.69
N ALA A 268 -19.45 0.92 1.81
CA ALA A 268 -20.48 1.07 0.77
C ALA A 268 -19.89 1.58 -0.55
N THR A 269 -19.01 2.58 -0.50
CA THR A 269 -18.34 3.12 -1.69
C THR A 269 -17.36 2.12 -2.30
N ALA A 270 -16.70 1.30 -1.49
CA ALA A 270 -15.87 0.20 -1.97
C ALA A 270 -16.69 -0.89 -2.67
N GLU A 271 -17.94 -1.14 -2.26
CA GLU A 271 -18.87 -2.02 -2.97
C GLU A 271 -19.31 -1.42 -4.31
N LEU A 272 -19.62 -0.12 -4.38
CA LEU A 272 -19.90 0.57 -5.64
C LEU A 272 -18.74 0.45 -6.64
N ILE A 273 -17.49 0.63 -6.18
CA ILE A 273 -16.29 0.48 -7.03
C ILE A 273 -16.11 -0.98 -7.52
N LYS A 274 -16.47 -1.99 -6.70
CA LYS A 274 -16.46 -3.41 -7.09
C LYS A 274 -17.55 -3.76 -8.10
N GLU A 275 -18.76 -3.24 -7.91
CA GLU A 275 -19.85 -3.39 -8.89
C GLU A 275 -19.45 -2.76 -10.22
N PHE A 276 -18.89 -1.54 -10.17
CA PHE A 276 -18.37 -0.83 -11.32
C PHE A 276 -17.36 -1.67 -12.11
N TRP A 277 -16.35 -2.22 -11.43
CA TRP A 277 -15.36 -3.08 -12.06
C TRP A 277 -15.96 -4.39 -12.61
N THR A 278 -16.88 -5.00 -11.88
CA THR A 278 -17.56 -6.24 -12.28
C THR A 278 -18.33 -6.05 -13.59
N ARG A 279 -18.96 -4.87 -13.78
CA ARG A 279 -19.69 -4.51 -15.00
C ARG A 279 -18.79 -4.34 -16.24
N ILE A 280 -17.52 -3.93 -16.08
CA ILE A 280 -16.51 -3.91 -17.17
C ILE A 280 -16.07 -5.35 -17.54
N GLY A 281 -16.25 -6.31 -16.64
CA GLY A 281 -16.14 -7.75 -16.92
C GLY A 281 -14.75 -8.23 -17.31
N VAL A 282 -13.68 -7.64 -16.73
CA VAL A 282 -12.28 -7.97 -17.05
C VAL A 282 -11.75 -9.05 -16.10
N PRO A 283 -11.62 -10.31 -16.55
CA PRO A 283 -11.18 -11.41 -15.68
C PRO A 283 -9.67 -11.37 -15.41
N GLY A 284 -9.26 -11.93 -14.27
CA GLY A 284 -7.85 -12.12 -13.94
C GLY A 284 -7.08 -10.86 -13.53
N ALA A 285 -7.78 -9.75 -13.29
CA ALA A 285 -7.18 -8.58 -12.66
C ALA A 285 -6.93 -8.83 -11.16
N ARG A 286 -5.80 -8.34 -10.66
CA ARG A 286 -5.53 -8.19 -9.24
C ARG A 286 -6.24 -6.93 -8.74
N GLU A 287 -6.96 -7.05 -7.64
CA GLU A 287 -7.67 -5.94 -6.98
C GLU A 287 -6.90 -5.46 -5.75
N ALA A 288 -6.92 -4.14 -5.51
CA ALA A 288 -6.47 -3.51 -4.28
C ALA A 288 -7.47 -2.40 -3.88
N ILE A 289 -8.41 -2.76 -3.02
CA ILE A 289 -9.41 -1.89 -2.38
C ILE A 289 -9.35 -2.15 -0.87
N MET A 290 -9.52 -1.12 -0.04
CA MET A 290 -9.47 -1.24 1.43
C MET A 290 -8.26 -2.04 1.94
N VAL A 291 -7.07 -1.74 1.40
CA VAL A 291 -5.81 -2.40 1.76
C VAL A 291 -5.43 -2.22 3.24
N PRO A 292 -4.56 -3.05 3.84
CA PRO A 292 -4.19 -2.93 5.25
C PRO A 292 -3.70 -1.54 5.63
N GLY A 293 -4.46 -0.88 6.52
CA GLY A 293 -4.21 0.50 6.94
C GLY A 293 -4.95 1.57 6.14
N PHE A 294 -5.89 1.21 5.27
CA PHE A 294 -6.82 2.13 4.63
C PHE A 294 -7.54 3.01 5.68
N GLY A 295 -7.69 4.31 5.41
CA GLY A 295 -8.45 5.24 6.24
C GLY A 295 -7.78 5.61 7.58
N LYS A 296 -6.62 5.03 7.93
CA LYS A 296 -5.94 5.30 9.22
C LYS A 296 -5.70 6.79 9.45
N GLU A 297 -5.26 7.50 8.42
CA GLU A 297 -4.99 8.94 8.49
C GLU A 297 -6.27 9.77 8.60
N VAL A 298 -7.39 9.32 8.01
CA VAL A 298 -8.70 9.98 8.16
C VAL A 298 -9.21 9.83 9.60
N LYS A 299 -9.09 8.63 10.16
CA LYS A 299 -9.45 8.32 11.55
C LYS A 299 -8.61 9.11 12.55
N GLU A 300 -7.29 9.19 12.30
CA GLU A 300 -6.38 9.99 13.12
C GLU A 300 -6.67 11.51 13.02
N ARG A 301 -7.14 12.00 11.86
CA ARG A 301 -7.64 13.38 11.69
C ARG A 301 -8.94 13.63 12.45
N LEU A 302 -9.90 12.71 12.44
CA LEU A 302 -11.13 12.85 13.23
C LEU A 302 -10.81 13.01 14.73
N ARG A 303 -9.71 12.40 15.19
CA ARG A 303 -9.20 12.49 16.56
C ARG A 303 -8.31 13.71 16.84
N LYS A 304 -7.86 14.44 15.81
CA LYS A 304 -6.95 15.59 15.90
C LYS A 304 -7.51 16.78 15.12
N VAL A 305 -8.06 17.74 15.85
CA VAL A 305 -8.81 18.91 15.35
C VAL A 305 -7.95 19.93 14.55
N GLU A 306 -6.71 19.60 14.17
CA GLU A 306 -5.78 20.53 13.50
C GLU A 306 -5.53 20.20 12.02
N GLY A 307 -5.98 21.10 11.14
CA GLY A 307 -5.20 21.79 10.09
C GLY A 307 -4.41 21.04 9.00
N GLU A 308 -3.97 19.80 9.21
CA GLU A 308 -3.00 19.11 8.35
C GLU A 308 -3.67 18.30 7.20
N ALA A 309 -4.72 18.88 6.62
CA ALA A 309 -5.62 18.23 5.67
C ALA A 309 -4.96 17.82 4.34
N ASP A 310 -3.87 18.48 3.94
CA ASP A 310 -3.14 18.20 2.69
C ASP A 310 -2.02 17.15 2.85
N LEU A 311 -1.42 16.99 4.04
CA LEU A 311 -0.18 16.20 4.19
C LEU A 311 -0.37 14.70 3.92
N TYR A 312 -1.55 14.16 4.26
CA TYR A 312 -1.89 12.74 4.07
C TYR A 312 -2.74 12.46 2.82
N ALA A 313 -2.86 13.43 1.90
CA ALA A 313 -3.60 13.23 0.66
C ALA A 313 -2.95 12.13 -0.21
N GLY A 314 -3.77 11.19 -0.71
CA GLY A 314 -3.29 10.11 -1.58
C GLY A 314 -2.57 8.94 -0.88
N THR A 315 -2.42 8.96 0.45
CA THR A 315 -1.73 7.90 1.22
C THR A 315 -2.32 6.52 0.97
N ASP A 316 -3.65 6.41 0.97
CA ASP A 316 -4.35 5.14 0.77
C ASP A 316 -4.28 4.65 -0.67
N LEU A 317 -4.41 5.55 -1.63
CA LEU A 317 -4.18 5.24 -3.04
C LEU A 317 -2.74 4.75 -3.27
N ALA A 318 -1.76 5.37 -2.60
CA ALA A 318 -0.37 4.93 -2.65
C ALA A 318 -0.19 3.52 -2.06
N ARG A 319 -0.87 3.18 -0.95
CA ARG A 319 -0.91 1.80 -0.43
C ARG A 319 -1.51 0.83 -1.45
N GLN A 320 -2.62 1.19 -2.10
CA GLN A 320 -3.28 0.36 -3.11
C GLN A 320 -2.37 0.06 -4.30
N TYR A 321 -1.73 1.10 -4.88
CA TYR A 321 -0.72 0.93 -5.93
C TYR A 321 0.43 0.03 -5.48
N MET A 322 0.98 0.25 -4.29
CA MET A 322 2.10 -0.53 -3.75
C MET A 322 1.72 -1.94 -3.28
N GLU A 323 0.42 -2.27 -3.19
CA GLU A 323 -0.07 -3.63 -2.99
C GLU A 323 -0.26 -4.33 -4.35
N VAL A 324 -0.99 -3.70 -5.27
CA VAL A 324 -1.33 -4.28 -6.57
C VAL A 324 -0.10 -4.47 -7.46
N LEU A 325 0.89 -3.57 -7.35
CA LEU A 325 2.17 -3.63 -8.06
C LEU A 325 3.30 -4.30 -7.25
N ARG A 326 3.00 -5.09 -6.20
CA ARG A 326 3.95 -6.08 -5.67
C ARG A 326 4.14 -7.20 -6.69
N PHE A 327 5.22 -7.13 -7.46
CA PHE A 327 5.64 -8.21 -8.36
C PHE A 327 6.54 -9.20 -7.61
N ASN A 328 6.15 -10.49 -7.58
CA ASN A 328 6.94 -11.64 -7.10
C ASN A 328 7.74 -11.37 -5.80
N ARG A 329 7.05 -11.45 -4.65
CA ARG A 329 7.70 -11.67 -3.36
C ARG A 329 8.22 -13.10 -3.23
#